data_AF-A0A417JRT6-F1
#
_entry.id   AF-A0A417JRT6-F1
#
_cell.length_a   1.000
_cell.length_b   1.000
_cell.length_c   1.000
_cell.angle_alpha   90.00
_cell.angle_beta   90.00
_cell.angle_gamma   90.00
#
_symmetry.space_group_name_H-M   'P 1'
#
loop_
_entity.id
_entity.type
_entity.pdbx_description
1 polymer ?
#
loop_
_entity_poly.entity_id
_entity_poly.type
_entity_poly.pdbx_seq_one_letter_code
_entity_poly.pdbx_strand_id
1 'polypeptide(L)'
;MVSFKSNAKNYRDAESMAAAYLAAYFANSKIKYPLNPFKMLKDEGVEFKICNFNKLEGVYIPAQSQEDISIVGISAKRPITRQRFTAAHELCHHFRDADKQVACPIGKKNASEYFADAFASALLMPMGELKIKVNEYKDINGNVSFDDILKIADYFGVSFEACVRRIAYKIHAVEGDIENKELKKRIRRYHPDKKRKEYGMSYENLYSDLIDNYAEQLKFAPNDYAKNVFENTYIYNDSRMEGLNVSIEEASEIVTDLRNNLQNSQYCSEENEAYLSVAGHYLMYQDIFEVPVRSSLNVYDSFKLNRDLFAYYPHPEFGGNPRQNNVVISGAKFEAVDYHDIFNELAKVDLEIKSFFNDKDGIRPSDYIKHVVRIHHRITVIHPFPEGNGRTARAFMNVQLVRAGLTPIYIKVEEKQRYVEALEKADIEKNYDDLYECIFRVMLRSHVELSKEPI
;
A
#
# COMPACT_ATOMS: atom_id res chain seq x y z
N MET A 1 29.11 -5.12 13.78
CA MET A 1 28.19 -4.05 14.23
C MET A 1 28.76 -3.11 15.32
N VAL A 2 29.17 -3.61 16.50
CA VAL A 2 29.64 -2.75 17.63
C VAL A 2 30.74 -1.75 17.23
N SER A 3 31.76 -2.22 16.50
CA SER A 3 32.86 -1.37 16.00
C SER A 3 32.44 -0.31 14.97
N PHE A 4 31.31 -0.51 14.26
CA PHE A 4 30.77 0.50 13.35
C PHE A 4 30.09 1.61 14.17
N LYS A 5 29.18 1.22 15.08
CA LYS A 5 28.42 2.16 15.90
C LYS A 5 29.31 3.12 16.69
N SER A 6 30.37 2.61 17.31
CA SER A 6 31.33 3.44 18.06
C SER A 6 32.09 4.46 17.21
N ASN A 7 32.18 4.23 15.89
CA ASN A 7 32.91 5.08 14.95
C ASN A 7 32.03 5.87 13.99
N ALA A 8 30.71 5.68 14.02
CA ALA A 8 29.77 6.27 13.06
C ALA A 8 29.91 7.80 12.96
N LYS A 9 30.10 8.48 14.09
CA LYS A 9 30.26 9.96 14.14
C LYS A 9 31.59 10.46 13.56
N ASN A 10 32.59 9.59 13.44
CA ASN A 10 33.94 9.94 12.98
C ASN A 10 34.06 9.91 11.45
N TYR A 11 33.10 9.33 10.74
CA TYR A 11 33.10 9.34 9.28
C TYR A 11 32.85 10.76 8.75
N ARG A 12 33.79 11.25 7.94
CA ARG A 12 33.68 12.53 7.23
C ARG A 12 33.04 12.41 5.85
N ASP A 13 33.02 11.19 5.31
CA ASP A 13 32.42 10.86 4.01
C ASP A 13 31.25 9.89 4.18
N ALA A 14 30.12 10.24 3.57
CA ALA A 14 28.87 9.51 3.73
C ALA A 14 28.87 8.18 2.96
N GLU A 15 29.55 8.11 1.81
CA GLU A 15 29.63 6.86 1.04
C GLU A 15 30.47 5.81 1.77
N SER A 16 31.58 6.24 2.38
CA SER A 16 32.43 5.39 3.22
C SER A 16 31.67 4.88 4.44
N MET A 17 30.86 5.72 5.08
CA MET A 17 30.03 5.32 6.21
C MET A 17 28.97 4.30 5.78
N ALA A 18 28.28 4.51 4.66
CA ALA A 18 27.29 3.58 4.14
C ALA A 18 27.92 2.22 3.79
N ALA A 19 29.09 2.22 3.14
CA ALA A 19 29.82 1.00 2.83
C ALA A 19 30.26 0.24 4.10
N ALA A 20 30.77 0.96 5.10
CA ALA A 20 31.14 0.37 6.39
C ALA A 20 29.93 -0.21 7.13
N TYR A 21 28.77 0.45 7.07
CA TYR A 21 27.52 -0.07 7.63
C TYR A 21 27.07 -1.34 6.92
N LEU A 22 27.02 -1.35 5.58
CA LEU A 22 26.64 -2.53 4.80
C LEU A 22 27.56 -3.72 5.08
N ALA A 23 28.87 -3.49 5.15
CA ALA A 23 29.84 -4.52 5.52
C ALA A 23 29.61 -5.03 6.96
N ALA A 24 29.29 -4.15 7.90
CA ALA A 24 29.02 -4.52 9.28
C ALA A 24 27.67 -5.24 9.49
N TYR A 25 26.65 -4.90 8.69
CA TYR A 25 25.28 -5.41 8.78
C TYR A 25 25.13 -6.77 8.09
N PHE A 26 25.69 -6.93 6.88
CA PHE A 26 25.65 -8.20 6.15
C PHE A 26 26.83 -9.13 6.48
N ALA A 27 27.89 -8.63 7.12
CA ALA A 27 29.12 -9.35 7.38
C ALA A 27 29.66 -10.01 6.09
N ASN A 28 29.85 -11.33 6.08
CA ASN A 28 30.32 -12.08 4.92
C ASN A 28 29.17 -12.61 4.03
N SER A 29 27.93 -12.20 4.29
CA SER A 29 26.76 -12.67 3.53
C SER A 29 26.63 -11.93 2.20
N LYS A 30 26.17 -12.63 1.17
CA LYS A 30 25.85 -12.01 -0.12
C LYS A 30 24.69 -11.04 0.04
N ILE A 31 24.91 -9.77 -0.33
CA ILE A 31 23.86 -8.75 -0.36
C ILE A 31 22.88 -9.06 -1.49
N LYS A 32 21.58 -9.03 -1.17
CA LYS A 32 20.49 -9.10 -2.13
C LYS A 32 19.86 -7.72 -2.25
N TYR A 33 19.65 -7.27 -3.49
CA TYR A 33 18.94 -6.03 -3.79
C TYR A 33 17.52 -6.36 -4.28
N PRO A 34 16.54 -5.48 -4.02
CA PRO A 34 16.67 -4.20 -3.33
C PRO A 34 16.87 -4.36 -1.81
N LEU A 35 17.66 -3.48 -1.17
CA LEU A 35 17.89 -3.52 0.29
C LEU A 35 16.63 -3.12 1.06
N ASN A 36 16.35 -3.66 2.24
CA ASN A 36 15.17 -3.26 3.03
C ASN A 36 15.55 -2.27 4.15
N PRO A 37 15.38 -0.94 3.97
CA PRO A 37 15.72 0.04 5.00
C PRO A 37 14.76 0.02 6.19
N PHE A 38 13.51 -0.46 6.03
CA PHE A 38 12.57 -0.60 7.13
C PHE A 38 13.01 -1.70 8.10
N LYS A 39 13.48 -2.82 7.55
CA LYS A 39 14.11 -3.88 8.34
C LYS A 39 15.38 -3.39 9.03
N MET A 40 16.22 -2.63 8.32
CA MET A 40 17.42 -2.05 8.92
C MET A 40 17.09 -1.14 10.11
N LEU A 41 16.04 -0.31 10.02
CA LEU A 41 15.58 0.49 11.18
C LEU A 41 15.22 -0.40 12.38
N LYS A 42 14.41 -1.44 12.16
CA LYS A 42 14.02 -2.37 13.24
C LYS A 42 15.20 -3.11 13.85
N ASP A 43 16.09 -3.64 13.03
CA ASP A 43 17.27 -4.38 13.51
C ASP A 43 18.22 -3.46 14.30
N GLU A 44 18.16 -2.16 14.07
CA GLU A 44 18.88 -1.14 14.81
C GLU A 44 18.14 -0.62 16.05
N GLY A 45 16.95 -1.16 16.35
CA GLY A 45 16.13 -0.77 17.51
C GLY A 45 15.39 0.56 17.32
N VAL A 46 15.16 0.95 16.07
CA VAL A 46 14.40 2.17 15.72
C VAL A 46 13.02 1.77 15.22
N GLU A 47 11.99 2.17 15.98
CA GLU A 47 10.61 2.01 15.53
C GLU A 47 10.26 3.09 14.51
N PHE A 48 9.33 2.80 13.59
CA PHE A 48 8.86 3.80 12.64
C PHE A 48 7.33 3.85 12.58
N LYS A 49 6.80 5.03 12.29
CA LYS A 49 5.37 5.32 12.10
C LYS A 49 5.13 5.91 10.71
N ILE A 50 4.13 5.37 10.02
CA ILE A 50 3.65 5.94 8.77
C ILE A 50 2.62 7.02 9.12
N CYS A 51 2.82 8.25 8.69
CA CYS A 51 2.01 9.41 9.10
C CYS A 51 1.70 10.35 7.92
N ASN A 52 0.67 11.18 8.07
CA ASN A 52 0.37 12.26 7.13
C ASN A 52 1.02 13.57 7.59
N PHE A 53 2.15 13.93 6.97
CA PHE A 53 2.76 15.24 7.17
C PHE A 53 2.20 16.28 6.18
N ASN A 54 2.05 17.52 6.64
CA ASN A 54 1.65 18.64 5.77
C ASN A 54 2.83 19.21 4.97
N LYS A 55 3.98 19.45 5.62
CA LYS A 55 5.18 20.03 5.01
C LYS A 55 6.46 19.20 5.16
N LEU A 56 6.44 18.20 6.04
CA LEU A 56 7.60 17.35 6.32
C LEU A 56 7.58 16.10 5.45
N GLU A 57 8.76 15.58 5.15
CA GLU A 57 8.90 14.30 4.43
C GLU A 57 9.05 13.12 5.39
N GLY A 58 9.61 13.40 6.56
CA GLY A 58 9.82 12.51 7.68
C GLY A 58 10.30 13.29 8.90
N VAL A 59 10.44 12.59 10.02
CA VAL A 59 11.00 13.15 11.26
C VAL A 59 11.70 12.05 12.03
N TYR A 60 12.88 12.34 12.58
CA TYR A 60 13.52 11.48 13.57
C TYR A 60 13.38 12.07 14.97
N ILE A 61 12.93 11.24 15.90
CA ILE A 61 12.80 11.54 17.32
C ILE A 61 13.73 10.58 18.09
N PRO A 62 14.81 11.09 18.69
CA PRO A 62 15.75 10.26 19.46
C PRO A 62 15.17 9.88 20.82
N ALA A 63 15.58 8.70 21.33
CA ALA A 63 15.33 8.29 22.72
C ALA A 63 15.93 9.30 23.72
N GLN A 64 15.18 9.66 24.77
CA GLN A 64 15.64 10.64 25.77
C GLN A 64 16.23 9.98 27.03
N SER A 65 15.96 8.70 27.24
CA SER A 65 16.45 7.87 28.35
C SER A 65 16.72 6.43 27.89
N GLN A 66 17.28 5.59 28.77
CA GLN A 66 17.48 4.15 28.49
C GLN A 66 16.17 3.35 28.41
N GLU A 67 15.07 3.91 28.92
CA GLU A 67 13.73 3.33 28.84
C GLU A 67 12.97 3.78 27.59
N ASP A 68 13.48 4.80 26.88
CA ASP A 68 12.86 5.34 25.67
C ASP A 68 13.35 4.64 24.40
N ILE A 69 12.48 4.64 23.38
CA ILE A 69 12.80 4.15 22.03
C ILE A 69 12.91 5.32 21.04
N SER A 70 13.80 5.20 20.07
CA SER A 70 13.86 6.14 18.94
C SER A 70 12.72 5.87 17.96
N ILE A 71 12.12 6.94 17.43
CA ILE A 71 10.98 6.87 16.50
C ILE A 71 11.28 7.63 15.20
N VAL A 72 10.98 6.99 14.06
CA VAL A 72 11.02 7.60 12.73
C VAL A 72 9.60 7.79 12.18
N GLY A 73 9.21 9.02 11.89
CA GLY A 73 8.00 9.30 11.13
C GLY A 73 8.27 9.33 9.63
N ILE A 74 7.48 8.61 8.83
CA ILE A 74 7.60 8.56 7.36
C ILE A 74 6.28 8.97 6.72
N SER A 75 6.34 9.84 5.71
CA SER A 75 5.13 10.33 5.04
C SER A 75 4.44 9.27 4.19
N ALA A 76 3.18 8.96 4.51
CA ALA A 76 2.32 8.05 3.73
C ALA A 76 2.02 8.57 2.31
N LYS A 77 2.10 9.89 2.10
CA LYS A 77 1.76 10.56 0.83
C LYS A 77 2.86 10.43 -0.23
N ARG A 78 4.04 9.92 0.13
CA ARG A 78 5.19 9.82 -0.76
C ARG A 78 5.23 8.44 -1.44
N PRO A 79 5.75 8.32 -2.67
CA PRO A 79 5.98 7.02 -3.29
C PRO A 79 6.91 6.13 -2.45
N ILE A 80 6.75 4.81 -2.54
CA ILE A 80 7.53 3.84 -1.76
C ILE A 80 9.05 4.00 -1.88
N THR A 81 9.55 4.37 -3.07
CA THR A 81 10.99 4.65 -3.27
C THR A 81 11.46 5.85 -2.45
N ARG A 82 10.61 6.87 -2.25
CA ARG A 82 10.90 8.00 -1.37
C ARG A 82 10.73 7.65 0.10
N GLN A 83 9.74 6.84 0.47
CA GLN A 83 9.59 6.35 1.85
C GLN A 83 10.82 5.55 2.29
N ARG A 84 11.34 4.68 1.40
CA ARG A 84 12.58 3.93 1.62
C ARG A 84 13.81 4.83 1.75
N PHE A 85 13.90 5.87 0.93
CA PHE A 85 14.93 6.89 1.06
C PHE A 85 14.86 7.60 2.41
N THR A 86 13.65 8.01 2.85
CA THR A 86 13.44 8.60 4.17
C THR A 86 13.88 7.65 5.28
N ALA A 87 13.48 6.38 5.25
CA ALA A 87 13.94 5.38 6.22
C ALA A 87 15.48 5.29 6.30
N ALA A 88 16.16 5.24 5.15
CA ALA A 88 17.62 5.23 5.08
C ALA A 88 18.27 6.55 5.54
N HIS A 89 17.63 7.69 5.29
CA HIS A 89 18.06 9.01 5.73
C HIS A 89 17.99 9.12 7.25
N GLU A 90 16.87 8.74 7.85
CA GLU A 90 16.70 8.80 9.30
C GLU A 90 17.55 7.77 10.04
N LEU A 91 17.87 6.64 9.40
CA LEU A 91 18.87 5.71 9.91
C LEU A 91 20.26 6.38 10.05
N CYS A 92 20.63 7.29 9.16
CA CYS A 92 21.85 8.09 9.31
C CYS A 92 21.79 8.99 10.55
N HIS A 93 20.66 9.66 10.77
CA HIS A 93 20.45 10.50 11.94
C HIS A 93 20.49 9.66 13.22
N HIS A 94 19.93 8.45 13.21
CA HIS A 94 20.08 7.53 14.34
C HIS A 94 21.54 7.27 14.69
N PHE A 95 22.39 6.98 13.70
CA PHE A 95 23.81 6.70 13.98
C PHE A 95 24.63 7.93 14.41
N ARG A 96 24.24 9.13 14.00
CA ARG A 96 25.07 10.34 14.20
C ARG A 96 24.53 11.27 15.28
N ASP A 97 23.23 11.33 15.42
CA ASP A 97 22.50 12.35 16.16
C ASP A 97 21.71 11.78 17.35
N ALA A 98 21.87 10.49 17.70
CA ALA A 98 21.21 9.89 18.87
C ALA A 98 21.41 10.68 20.18
N ASP A 99 22.57 11.29 20.38
CA ASP A 99 22.87 12.08 21.60
C ASP A 99 22.22 13.49 21.58
N LYS A 100 21.65 13.91 20.44
CA LYS A 100 21.02 15.23 20.31
C LYS A 100 19.57 15.12 20.76
N GLN A 101 19.20 15.68 21.91
CA GLN A 101 17.84 15.64 22.48
C GLN A 101 16.77 16.46 21.72
N VAL A 102 16.97 16.78 20.43
CA VAL A 102 16.09 17.66 19.65
C VAL A 102 15.62 16.95 18.38
N ALA A 103 14.31 16.94 18.15
CA ALA A 103 13.71 16.41 16.92
C ALA A 103 14.25 17.15 15.69
N CYS A 104 14.70 16.40 14.68
CA CYS A 104 15.22 16.94 13.43
C CYS A 104 14.15 16.81 12.33
N PRO A 105 13.46 17.90 11.94
CA PRO A 105 12.58 17.88 10.78
C PRO A 105 13.40 17.97 9.47
N ILE A 106 13.10 17.09 8.51
CA ILE A 106 13.68 17.13 7.16
C ILE A 106 13.48 18.50 6.51
N GLY A 107 14.55 19.08 5.94
CA GLY A 107 14.47 20.24 5.04
C GLY A 107 15.21 21.51 5.49
N LYS A 108 15.95 21.49 6.60
CA LYS A 108 16.89 22.56 6.95
C LYS A 108 18.19 22.35 6.16
N LYS A 109 18.61 23.31 5.34
CA LYS A 109 19.88 23.24 4.59
C LYS A 109 21.09 23.36 5.54
N ASN A 110 21.42 22.28 6.24
CA ASN A 110 22.61 22.19 7.09
C ASN A 110 23.48 20.99 6.66
N ALA A 111 24.73 20.97 7.12
CA ALA A 111 25.69 19.93 6.75
C ALA A 111 25.26 18.51 7.17
N SER A 112 24.46 18.37 8.23
CA SER A 112 23.94 17.08 8.70
C SER A 112 22.99 16.46 7.67
N GLU A 113 22.07 17.26 7.14
CA GLU A 113 21.04 16.82 6.21
C GLU A 113 21.65 16.46 4.84
N TYR A 114 22.64 17.24 4.38
CA TYR A 114 23.41 16.88 3.18
C TYR A 114 24.17 15.57 3.35
N PHE A 115 24.71 15.32 4.55
CA PHE A 115 25.38 14.06 4.84
C PHE A 115 24.39 12.89 4.88
N ALA A 116 23.24 13.06 5.53
CA ALA A 116 22.19 12.04 5.60
C ALA A 116 21.62 11.69 4.20
N ASP A 117 21.42 12.68 3.34
CA ASP A 117 21.01 12.47 1.93
C ASP A 117 22.05 11.68 1.14
N ALA A 118 23.33 12.02 1.31
CA ALA A 118 24.44 11.33 0.67
C ALA A 118 24.57 9.89 1.20
N PHE A 119 24.40 9.68 2.50
CA PHE A 119 24.39 8.37 3.14
C PHE A 119 23.25 7.51 2.61
N ALA A 120 22.02 8.01 2.62
CA ALA A 120 20.84 7.28 2.13
C ALA A 120 21.00 6.88 0.66
N SER A 121 21.51 7.79 -0.17
CA SER A 121 21.80 7.52 -1.58
C SER A 121 22.85 6.42 -1.75
N ALA A 122 23.93 6.45 -0.96
CA ALA A 122 25.00 5.48 -1.02
C ALA A 122 24.62 4.13 -0.38
N LEU A 123 23.74 4.13 0.61
CA LEU A 123 23.22 2.93 1.25
C LEU A 123 22.32 2.16 0.27
N LEU A 124 21.32 2.82 -0.30
CA LEU A 124 20.34 2.17 -1.18
C LEU A 124 20.88 1.84 -2.57
N MET A 125 21.89 2.59 -3.05
CA MET A 125 22.53 2.38 -4.34
C MET A 125 24.06 2.50 -4.23
N PRO A 126 24.73 1.49 -3.65
CA PRO A 126 26.17 1.50 -3.41
C PRO A 126 26.97 1.64 -4.71
N MET A 127 28.02 2.47 -4.68
CA MET A 127 28.79 2.81 -5.89
C MET A 127 29.46 1.60 -6.54
N GLY A 128 29.93 0.63 -5.74
CA GLY A 128 30.55 -0.60 -6.24
C GLY A 128 29.57 -1.43 -7.07
N GLU A 129 28.40 -1.75 -6.52
CA GLU A 129 27.37 -2.52 -7.21
C GLU A 129 26.79 -1.73 -8.40
N LEU A 130 26.57 -0.42 -8.25
CA LEU A 130 26.07 0.42 -9.34
C LEU A 130 27.01 0.38 -10.55
N LYS A 131 28.33 0.42 -10.34
CA LYS A 131 29.31 0.30 -11.44
C LYS A 131 29.23 -1.05 -12.14
N ILE A 132 29.01 -2.14 -11.40
CA ILE A 132 28.80 -3.48 -11.97
C ILE A 132 27.56 -3.46 -12.86
N LYS A 133 26.43 -2.99 -12.34
CA LYS A 133 25.18 -2.90 -13.11
C LYS A 133 25.25 -1.99 -14.31
N VAL A 134 25.89 -0.82 -14.20
CA VAL A 134 26.11 0.05 -15.37
C VAL A 134 26.96 -0.66 -16.42
N ASN A 135 28.03 -1.36 -16.03
CA ASN A 135 28.87 -2.08 -16.99
C ASN A 135 28.15 -3.25 -17.69
N GLU A 136 27.14 -3.87 -17.07
CA GLU A 136 26.30 -4.91 -17.72
C GLU A 136 25.48 -4.35 -18.91
N TYR A 137 25.15 -3.04 -18.89
CA TYR A 137 24.27 -2.40 -19.88
C TYR A 137 24.94 -1.36 -20.77
N LYS A 138 26.26 -1.17 -20.66
CA LYS A 138 26.96 -0.19 -21.49
C LYS A 138 26.96 -0.59 -22.97
N ASP A 139 26.68 0.38 -23.82
CA ASP A 139 26.88 0.28 -25.26
C ASP A 139 28.38 0.37 -25.63
N ILE A 140 28.68 0.28 -26.93
CA ILE A 140 30.04 0.40 -27.47
C ILE A 140 30.69 1.76 -27.18
N ASN A 141 29.88 2.80 -26.91
CA ASN A 141 30.34 4.14 -26.57
C ASN A 141 30.51 4.33 -25.05
N GLY A 142 30.25 3.30 -24.24
CA GLY A 142 30.32 3.35 -22.79
C GLY A 142 29.13 4.03 -22.12
N ASN A 143 28.03 4.24 -22.85
CA ASN A 143 26.80 4.88 -22.37
C ASN A 143 25.71 3.85 -22.07
N VAL A 144 24.79 4.21 -21.19
CA VAL A 144 23.63 3.41 -20.78
C VAL A 144 22.36 4.17 -21.15
N SER A 145 21.41 3.44 -21.75
CA SER A 145 20.12 4.00 -22.17
C SER A 145 19.20 4.30 -21.00
N PHE A 146 18.19 5.15 -21.20
CA PHE A 146 17.16 5.36 -20.16
C PHE A 146 16.37 4.08 -19.82
N ASP A 147 16.11 3.21 -20.80
CA ASP A 147 15.44 1.93 -20.56
C ASP A 147 16.26 1.00 -19.68
N ASP A 148 17.59 0.98 -19.87
CA ASP A 148 18.47 0.17 -19.03
C ASP A 148 18.69 0.81 -17.66
N ILE A 149 18.78 2.14 -17.57
CA ILE A 149 18.80 2.83 -16.27
C ILE A 149 17.51 2.56 -15.49
N LEU A 150 16.36 2.40 -16.15
CA LEU A 150 15.11 2.04 -15.49
C LEU A 150 15.19 0.63 -14.86
N LYS A 151 15.80 -0.33 -15.55
CA LYS A 151 16.06 -1.68 -15.00
C LYS A 151 17.03 -1.63 -13.82
N ILE A 152 18.07 -0.81 -13.90
CA ILE A 152 19.03 -0.60 -12.79
C ILE A 152 18.32 0.03 -11.59
N ALA A 153 17.46 1.02 -11.81
CA ALA A 153 16.70 1.67 -10.74
C ALA A 153 15.75 0.68 -10.03
N ASP A 154 15.10 -0.19 -10.82
CA ASP A 154 14.24 -1.26 -10.30
C ASP A 154 15.02 -2.28 -9.47
N TYR A 155 16.19 -2.71 -9.95
CA TYR A 155 17.11 -3.60 -9.23
C TYR A 155 17.46 -3.09 -7.83
N PHE A 156 17.76 -1.79 -7.70
CA PHE A 156 18.06 -1.17 -6.40
C PHE A 156 16.80 -0.78 -5.59
N GLY A 157 15.62 -0.76 -6.21
CA GLY A 157 14.39 -0.29 -5.57
C GLY A 157 14.43 1.21 -5.24
N VAL A 158 15.03 2.01 -6.12
CA VAL A 158 15.16 3.48 -6.01
C VAL A 158 14.40 4.18 -7.12
N SER A 159 14.19 5.50 -7.01
CA SER A 159 13.53 6.24 -8.08
C SER A 159 14.40 6.32 -9.33
N PHE A 160 13.76 6.29 -10.50
CA PHE A 160 14.44 6.46 -11.79
C PHE A 160 15.30 7.73 -11.82
N GLU A 161 14.77 8.87 -11.40
CA GLU A 161 15.50 10.13 -11.39
C GLU A 161 16.75 10.08 -10.49
N ALA A 162 16.67 9.45 -9.31
CA ALA A 162 17.84 9.30 -8.44
C ALA A 162 18.93 8.44 -9.09
N CYS A 163 18.54 7.35 -9.75
CA CYS A 163 19.46 6.48 -10.49
C CYS A 163 20.12 7.22 -11.66
N VAL A 164 19.34 7.90 -12.50
CA VAL A 164 19.84 8.70 -13.63
C VAL A 164 20.85 9.74 -13.15
N ARG A 165 20.51 10.53 -12.12
CA ARG A 165 21.41 11.58 -11.60
C ARG A 165 22.71 11.01 -11.05
N ARG A 166 22.66 9.88 -10.35
CA ARG A 166 23.87 9.23 -9.81
C ARG A 166 24.77 8.73 -10.93
N ILE A 167 24.22 8.07 -11.95
CA ILE A 167 25.00 7.60 -13.12
C ILE A 167 25.56 8.80 -13.90
N ALA A 168 24.76 9.84 -14.15
CA ALA A 168 25.16 11.01 -14.93
C ALA A 168 26.35 11.76 -14.30
N TYR A 169 26.32 11.99 -12.99
CA TYR A 169 27.29 12.88 -12.32
C TYR A 169 28.40 12.16 -11.56
N LYS A 170 28.31 10.84 -11.35
CA LYS A 170 29.36 10.06 -10.67
C LYS A 170 30.04 9.03 -11.56
N ILE A 171 29.35 8.52 -12.58
CA ILE A 171 29.87 7.49 -13.49
C ILE A 171 30.09 8.06 -14.89
N HIS A 172 29.35 9.11 -15.26
CA HIS A 172 29.42 9.77 -16.57
C HIS A 172 29.13 8.82 -17.73
N ALA A 173 28.12 7.96 -17.57
CA ALA A 173 27.75 6.92 -18.53
C ALA A 173 26.28 6.99 -18.96
N VAL A 174 25.63 8.15 -18.85
CA VAL A 174 24.24 8.32 -19.34
C VAL A 174 24.31 8.77 -20.79
N GLU A 175 23.57 8.12 -21.69
CA GLU A 175 23.51 8.54 -23.09
C GLU A 175 22.99 9.99 -23.23
N GLY A 176 23.43 10.70 -24.28
CA GLY A 176 22.94 12.04 -24.63
C GLY A 176 23.35 13.16 -23.65
N ASP A 177 22.61 14.28 -23.68
CA ASP A 177 22.93 15.48 -22.90
C ASP A 177 22.63 15.31 -21.39
N ILE A 178 23.66 15.45 -20.56
CA ILE A 178 23.61 15.34 -19.09
C ILE A 178 23.61 16.70 -18.37
N GLU A 179 23.59 17.82 -19.10
CA GLU A 179 23.39 19.15 -18.54
C GLU A 179 22.08 19.16 -17.73
N ASN A 180 22.10 19.75 -16.54
CA ASN A 180 21.04 19.57 -15.55
C ASN A 180 19.65 20.01 -16.04
N LYS A 181 19.53 21.11 -16.79
CA LYS A 181 18.24 21.56 -17.34
C LYS A 181 17.75 20.62 -18.43
N GLU A 182 18.64 20.18 -19.33
CA GLU A 182 18.25 19.28 -20.41
C GLU A 182 17.95 17.86 -19.90
N LEU A 183 18.78 17.31 -19.02
CA LEU A 183 18.57 16.01 -18.38
C LEU A 183 17.20 15.96 -17.68
N LYS A 184 16.81 17.02 -16.96
CA LYS A 184 15.49 17.11 -16.31
C LYS A 184 14.34 17.07 -17.33
N LYS A 185 14.47 17.72 -18.48
CA LYS A 185 13.46 17.65 -19.56
C LYS A 185 13.38 16.26 -20.16
N ARG A 186 14.53 15.62 -20.41
CA ARG A 186 14.62 14.26 -20.93
C ARG A 186 13.93 13.26 -20.00
N ILE A 187 14.23 13.31 -18.69
CA ILE A 187 13.57 12.47 -17.67
C ILE A 187 12.05 12.65 -17.71
N ARG A 188 11.55 13.89 -17.82
CA ARG A 188 10.11 14.15 -17.89
C ARG A 188 9.47 13.57 -19.15
N ARG A 189 10.12 13.71 -20.31
CA ARG A 189 9.63 13.18 -21.61
C ARG A 189 9.65 11.66 -21.67
N TYR A 190 10.50 11.01 -20.87
CA TYR A 190 10.61 9.55 -20.82
C TYR A 190 9.40 8.87 -20.17
N HIS A 191 8.69 9.57 -19.26
CA HIS A 191 7.54 9.03 -18.52
C HIS A 191 7.84 7.69 -17.81
N PRO A 192 8.76 7.67 -16.82
CA PRO A 192 9.28 6.43 -16.23
C PRO A 192 8.19 5.53 -15.66
N ASP A 193 7.17 6.07 -14.98
CA ASP A 193 6.09 5.25 -14.41
C ASP A 193 5.26 4.53 -15.47
N LYS A 194 5.07 5.15 -16.64
CA LYS A 194 4.41 4.51 -17.78
C LYS A 194 5.28 3.38 -18.34
N LYS A 195 6.59 3.63 -18.49
CA LYS A 195 7.56 2.63 -18.97
C LYS A 195 7.70 1.44 -18.03
N ARG A 196 7.66 1.66 -16.71
CA ARG A 196 7.63 0.59 -15.70
C ARG A 196 6.44 -0.34 -15.92
N LYS A 197 5.23 0.22 -16.11
CA LYS A 197 4.03 -0.56 -16.42
C LYS A 197 4.19 -1.37 -17.72
N GLU A 198 4.71 -0.74 -18.78
CA GLU A 198 4.97 -1.41 -20.07
C GLU A 198 5.95 -2.60 -19.94
N TYR A 199 6.89 -2.55 -19.00
CA TYR A 199 7.80 -3.66 -18.69
C TYR A 199 7.28 -4.64 -17.64
N GLY A 200 6.04 -4.47 -17.16
CA GLY A 200 5.48 -5.30 -16.11
C GLY A 200 6.17 -5.16 -14.74
N MET A 201 6.89 -4.05 -14.52
CA MET A 201 7.57 -3.78 -13.25
C MET A 201 6.58 -3.25 -12.20
N SER A 202 6.62 -3.82 -11.00
CA SER A 202 5.80 -3.42 -9.86
C SER A 202 6.68 -3.16 -8.63
N TYR A 203 6.22 -2.29 -7.73
CA TYR A 203 6.84 -2.06 -6.43
C TYR A 203 6.24 -2.94 -5.32
N GLU A 204 5.44 -3.94 -5.67
CA GLU A 204 4.85 -4.91 -4.74
C GLU A 204 5.83 -5.36 -3.64
N ASN A 205 7.00 -5.89 -4.02
CA ASN A 205 8.00 -6.38 -3.05
C ASN A 205 8.46 -5.28 -2.07
N LEU A 206 8.58 -4.03 -2.55
CA LEU A 206 8.99 -2.90 -1.70
C LEU A 206 7.90 -2.54 -0.68
N TYR A 207 6.63 -2.72 -1.03
CA TYR A 207 5.51 -2.54 -0.11
C TYR A 207 5.37 -3.72 0.84
N SER A 208 5.56 -4.96 0.39
CA SER A 208 5.60 -6.14 1.26
C SER A 208 6.68 -5.98 2.35
N ASP A 209 7.88 -5.55 1.97
CA ASP A 209 8.96 -5.19 2.88
C ASP A 209 8.53 -4.17 3.94
N LEU A 210 7.79 -3.13 3.54
CA LEU A 210 7.28 -2.12 4.46
C LEU A 210 6.25 -2.72 5.42
N ILE A 211 5.22 -3.39 4.87
CA ILE A 211 4.10 -3.96 5.62
C ILE A 211 4.59 -4.97 6.66
N ASP A 212 5.51 -5.87 6.30
CA ASP A 212 6.02 -6.89 7.21
C ASP A 212 6.83 -6.28 8.36
N ASN A 213 7.52 -5.16 8.11
CA ASN A 213 8.24 -4.43 9.15
C ASN A 213 7.35 -3.43 9.91
N TYR A 214 6.15 -3.14 9.42
CA TYR A 214 5.17 -2.25 10.06
C TYR A 214 4.03 -3.02 10.76
N ALA A 215 4.16 -4.35 10.85
CA ALA A 215 3.11 -5.27 11.30
C ALA A 215 2.46 -4.87 12.64
N GLU A 216 3.27 -4.50 13.64
CA GLU A 216 2.79 -4.17 14.97
C GLU A 216 1.97 -2.88 14.98
N GLN A 217 2.43 -1.85 14.27
CA GLN A 217 1.73 -0.59 14.14
C GLN A 217 0.51 -0.68 13.22
N LEU A 218 0.50 -1.62 12.27
CA LEU A 218 -0.60 -1.85 11.33
C LEU A 218 -1.84 -2.50 11.97
N LYS A 219 -1.69 -3.06 13.18
CA LYS A 219 -2.78 -3.68 13.93
C LYS A 219 -3.96 -2.73 14.08
N PHE A 220 -5.15 -3.25 13.87
CA PHE A 220 -6.39 -2.51 13.86
C PHE A 220 -7.44 -3.19 14.75
N ALA A 221 -8.14 -2.38 15.53
CA ALA A 221 -9.33 -2.77 16.27
C ALA A 221 -10.46 -1.79 15.94
N PRO A 222 -11.66 -2.27 15.59
CA PRO A 222 -12.82 -1.41 15.36
C PRO A 222 -13.13 -0.52 16.57
N ASN A 223 -13.45 0.74 16.29
CA ASN A 223 -13.93 1.72 17.25
C ASN A 223 -14.83 2.74 16.54
N ASP A 224 -15.60 3.51 17.30
CA ASP A 224 -16.59 4.45 16.74
C ASP A 224 -15.95 5.53 15.85
N TYR A 225 -14.76 6.02 16.21
CA TYR A 225 -14.05 7.00 15.40
C TYR A 225 -13.70 6.43 14.02
N ALA A 226 -13.03 5.29 13.98
CA ALA A 226 -12.64 4.62 12.75
C ALA A 226 -13.87 4.25 11.92
N LYS A 227 -14.93 3.73 12.55
CA LYS A 227 -16.20 3.40 11.90
C LYS A 227 -16.80 4.61 11.20
N ASN A 228 -16.95 5.72 11.90
CA ASN A 228 -17.57 6.94 11.36
C ASN A 228 -16.75 7.54 10.21
N VAL A 229 -15.43 7.61 10.35
CA VAL A 229 -14.53 8.10 9.28
C VAL A 229 -14.58 7.16 8.07
N PHE A 230 -14.55 5.86 8.31
CA PHE A 230 -14.56 4.85 7.26
C PHE A 230 -15.88 4.85 6.50
N GLU A 231 -17.03 4.82 7.17
CA GLU A 231 -18.35 4.80 6.54
C GLU A 231 -18.55 6.02 5.62
N ASN A 232 -18.27 7.23 6.12
CA ASN A 232 -18.40 8.46 5.33
C ASN A 232 -17.52 8.43 4.07
N THR A 233 -16.30 7.90 4.18
CA THR A 233 -15.34 7.91 3.08
C THR A 233 -15.55 6.75 2.10
N TYR A 234 -15.75 5.54 2.62
CA TYR A 234 -15.95 4.33 1.83
C TYR A 234 -17.23 4.44 1.03
N ILE A 235 -18.36 4.74 1.66
CA ILE A 235 -19.67 4.71 1.00
C ILE A 235 -19.71 5.72 -0.15
N TYR A 236 -19.18 6.93 0.06
CA TYR A 236 -19.01 7.91 -1.01
C TYR A 236 -18.19 7.35 -2.18
N ASN A 237 -16.97 6.89 -1.93
CA ASN A 237 -16.07 6.48 -3.00
C ASN A 237 -16.60 5.24 -3.74
N ASP A 238 -17.17 4.29 -3.02
CA ASP A 238 -17.71 3.06 -3.57
C ASP A 238 -18.95 3.36 -4.44
N SER A 239 -19.89 4.18 -3.95
CA SER A 239 -21.04 4.61 -4.74
C SER A 239 -20.65 5.37 -6.01
N ARG A 240 -19.67 6.29 -5.92
CA ARG A 240 -19.11 6.99 -7.11
C ARG A 240 -18.47 6.02 -8.10
N MET A 241 -17.75 5.03 -7.59
CA MET A 241 -17.11 4.00 -8.42
C MET A 241 -18.15 3.20 -9.21
N GLU A 242 -19.32 2.94 -8.62
CA GLU A 242 -20.43 2.22 -9.28
C GLU A 242 -21.34 3.15 -10.13
N GLY A 243 -20.99 4.44 -10.25
CA GLY A 243 -21.64 5.38 -11.17
C GLY A 243 -22.74 6.25 -10.55
N LEU A 244 -22.98 6.15 -9.23
CA LEU A 244 -23.92 7.04 -8.55
C LEU A 244 -23.35 8.47 -8.55
N ASN A 245 -24.14 9.42 -9.04
CA ASN A 245 -23.77 10.83 -9.00
C ASN A 245 -24.16 11.47 -7.67
N VAL A 246 -23.31 11.28 -6.66
CA VAL A 246 -23.45 11.87 -5.31
C VAL A 246 -22.22 12.70 -4.96
N SER A 247 -22.35 13.78 -4.19
CA SER A 247 -21.21 14.51 -3.61
C SER A 247 -20.76 13.88 -2.29
N ILE A 248 -19.59 14.29 -1.78
CA ILE A 248 -19.13 13.78 -0.48
C ILE A 248 -19.97 14.36 0.66
N GLU A 249 -20.48 15.58 0.49
CA GLU A 249 -21.39 16.25 1.41
C GLU A 249 -22.74 15.52 1.47
N GLU A 250 -23.36 15.23 0.32
CA GLU A 250 -24.63 14.48 0.25
C GLU A 250 -24.49 13.08 0.85
N ALA A 251 -23.41 12.34 0.51
CA ALA A 251 -23.17 11.02 1.07
C ALA A 251 -23.00 11.07 2.60
N SER A 252 -22.31 12.09 3.11
CA SER A 252 -22.11 12.29 4.56
C SER A 252 -23.41 12.66 5.28
N GLU A 253 -24.28 13.46 4.64
CA GLU A 253 -25.62 13.79 5.13
C GLU A 253 -26.47 12.53 5.26
N ILE A 254 -26.53 11.71 4.21
CA ILE A 254 -27.30 10.45 4.20
C ILE A 254 -26.80 9.50 5.30
N VAL A 255 -25.48 9.32 5.42
CA VAL A 255 -24.89 8.46 6.48
C VAL A 255 -25.22 9.00 7.87
N THR A 256 -25.26 10.33 8.04
CA THR A 256 -25.63 10.95 9.32
C THR A 256 -27.10 10.75 9.65
N ASP A 257 -27.99 10.90 8.66
CA ASP A 257 -29.43 10.61 8.82
C ASP A 257 -29.65 9.14 9.19
N LEU A 258 -29.02 8.21 8.47
CA LEU A 258 -29.07 6.76 8.74
C LEU A 258 -28.59 6.42 10.15
N ARG A 259 -27.54 7.10 10.64
CA ARG A 259 -27.04 6.90 12.01
C ARG A 259 -28.06 7.34 13.08
N ASN A 260 -28.81 8.40 12.81
CA ASN A 260 -29.76 8.96 13.77
C ASN A 260 -31.13 8.25 13.72
N ASN A 261 -31.56 7.84 12.53
CA ASN A 261 -32.92 7.36 12.28
C ASN A 261 -32.99 5.84 11.99
N LEU A 262 -31.85 5.21 11.68
CA LEU A 262 -31.75 3.79 11.30
C LEU A 262 -32.74 3.46 10.16
N GLN A 263 -33.54 2.40 10.30
CA GLN A 263 -34.54 2.00 9.32
C GLN A 263 -35.65 3.03 9.08
N ASN A 264 -35.79 4.04 9.96
CA ASN A 264 -36.78 5.12 9.79
C ASN A 264 -36.24 6.30 8.97
N SER A 265 -35.01 6.21 8.45
CA SER A 265 -34.44 7.23 7.57
C SER A 265 -35.27 7.39 6.30
N GLN A 266 -35.43 8.64 5.83
CA GLN A 266 -36.04 8.91 4.53
C GLN A 266 -35.27 8.25 3.38
N TYR A 267 -33.97 8.01 3.54
CA TYR A 267 -33.12 7.39 2.52
C TYR A 267 -33.25 5.85 2.46
N CYS A 268 -34.13 5.27 3.27
CA CYS A 268 -34.53 3.88 3.21
C CYS A 268 -35.84 3.66 2.44
N SER A 269 -36.45 4.72 1.89
CA SER A 269 -37.71 4.64 1.14
C SER A 269 -37.50 4.66 -0.37
N GLU A 270 -38.46 4.11 -1.12
CA GLU A 270 -38.47 4.12 -2.59
C GLU A 270 -38.49 5.53 -3.18
N GLU A 271 -38.97 6.53 -2.43
CA GLU A 271 -38.92 7.94 -2.84
C GLU A 271 -37.47 8.45 -3.04
N ASN A 272 -36.51 7.80 -2.40
CA ASN A 272 -35.08 8.07 -2.50
C ASN A 272 -34.33 6.91 -3.19
N GLU A 273 -34.92 6.27 -4.20
CA GLU A 273 -34.39 5.09 -4.91
C GLU A 273 -32.90 5.22 -5.28
N ALA A 274 -32.48 6.39 -5.76
CA ALA A 274 -31.09 6.69 -6.13
C ALA A 274 -30.08 6.46 -4.98
N TYR A 275 -30.52 6.57 -3.72
CA TYR A 275 -29.67 6.49 -2.53
C TYR A 275 -29.85 5.19 -1.73
N LEU A 276 -30.73 4.28 -2.13
CA LEU A 276 -30.92 3.00 -1.43
C LEU A 276 -29.63 2.19 -1.32
N SER A 277 -28.75 2.29 -2.31
CA SER A 277 -27.41 1.67 -2.26
C SER A 277 -26.51 2.23 -1.14
N VAL A 278 -26.66 3.51 -0.79
CA VAL A 278 -25.93 4.15 0.33
C VAL A 278 -26.43 3.58 1.65
N ALA A 279 -27.75 3.44 1.81
CA ALA A 279 -28.37 2.83 2.99
C ALA A 279 -28.00 1.35 3.16
N GLY A 280 -27.99 0.59 2.06
CA GLY A 280 -27.53 -0.80 2.06
C GLY A 280 -26.05 -0.95 2.42
N HIS A 281 -25.18 -0.09 1.86
CA HIS A 281 -23.77 -0.07 2.27
C HIS A 281 -23.63 0.25 3.75
N TYR A 282 -24.37 1.23 4.27
CA TYR A 282 -24.33 1.57 5.70
C TYR A 282 -24.64 0.35 6.58
N LEU A 283 -25.64 -0.47 6.23
CA LEU A 283 -25.95 -1.71 6.93
C LEU A 283 -24.81 -2.73 6.91
N MET A 284 -24.18 -2.95 5.74
CA MET A 284 -23.04 -3.87 5.63
C MET A 284 -21.93 -3.50 6.63
N TYR A 285 -21.63 -2.20 6.76
CA TYR A 285 -20.54 -1.73 7.61
C TYR A 285 -20.89 -1.68 9.10
N GLN A 286 -22.18 -1.74 9.47
CA GLN A 286 -22.56 -2.02 10.86
C GLN A 286 -22.05 -3.40 11.31
N ASP A 287 -22.17 -4.42 10.46
CA ASP A 287 -21.71 -5.79 10.76
C ASP A 287 -20.19 -5.93 10.70
N ILE A 288 -19.52 -5.22 9.78
CA ILE A 288 -18.05 -5.28 9.63
C ILE A 288 -17.34 -4.67 10.85
N PHE A 289 -17.87 -3.58 11.41
CA PHE A 289 -17.32 -2.89 12.57
C PHE A 289 -17.95 -3.35 13.91
N GLU A 290 -18.71 -4.45 13.92
CA GLU A 290 -19.31 -5.01 15.13
C GLU A 290 -18.24 -5.43 16.15
N VAL A 291 -18.46 -5.11 17.43
CA VAL A 291 -17.60 -5.49 18.55
C VAL A 291 -18.43 -6.36 19.53
N PRO A 292 -17.92 -7.53 19.98
CA PRO A 292 -16.60 -8.10 19.71
C PRO A 292 -16.46 -8.61 18.27
N VAL A 293 -15.25 -8.46 17.71
CA VAL A 293 -14.93 -8.95 16.36
C VAL A 293 -15.04 -10.47 16.32
N ARG A 294 -15.78 -11.00 15.34
CA ARG A 294 -15.98 -12.45 15.19
C ARG A 294 -14.66 -13.17 14.91
N SER A 295 -14.43 -14.26 15.63
CA SER A 295 -13.22 -15.12 15.52
C SER A 295 -13.34 -16.21 14.46
N SER A 296 -14.38 -16.18 13.63
CA SER A 296 -14.58 -17.09 12.50
C SER A 296 -14.64 -16.33 11.19
N LEU A 297 -14.21 -16.95 10.09
CA LEU A 297 -14.27 -16.37 8.76
C LEU A 297 -14.69 -17.44 7.76
N ASN A 298 -15.69 -17.14 6.93
CA ASN A 298 -16.15 -18.03 5.87
C ASN A 298 -16.62 -17.23 4.65
N VAL A 299 -16.57 -17.82 3.47
CA VAL A 299 -16.94 -17.12 2.22
C VAL A 299 -18.42 -16.74 2.18
N TYR A 300 -19.28 -17.48 2.89
CA TYR A 300 -20.73 -17.29 2.89
C TYR A 300 -21.18 -16.06 3.68
N ASP A 301 -20.28 -15.43 4.46
CA ASP A 301 -20.51 -14.08 5.00
C ASP A 301 -20.81 -13.07 3.88
N SER A 302 -20.30 -13.31 2.66
CA SER A 302 -20.61 -12.49 1.48
C SER A 302 -22.10 -12.48 1.10
N PHE A 303 -22.86 -13.54 1.41
CA PHE A 303 -24.30 -13.62 1.11
C PHE A 303 -25.08 -12.72 2.05
N LYS A 304 -24.70 -12.66 3.33
CA LYS A 304 -25.25 -11.69 4.28
C LYS A 304 -24.94 -10.26 3.83
N LEU A 305 -23.69 -9.98 3.45
CA LEU A 305 -23.31 -8.65 2.96
C LEU A 305 -24.13 -8.23 1.74
N ASN A 306 -24.35 -9.12 0.77
CA ASN A 306 -25.18 -8.82 -0.40
C ASN A 306 -26.64 -8.61 -0.01
N ARG A 307 -27.19 -9.39 0.93
CA ARG A 307 -28.53 -9.16 1.48
C ARG A 307 -28.65 -7.79 2.14
N ASP A 308 -27.67 -7.41 2.95
CA ASP A 308 -27.66 -6.11 3.64
C ASP A 308 -27.59 -4.94 2.61
N LEU A 309 -26.84 -5.11 1.51
CA LEU A 309 -26.77 -4.14 0.41
C LEU A 309 -28.12 -3.85 -0.25
N PHE A 310 -28.98 -4.87 -0.36
CA PHE A 310 -30.27 -4.77 -1.04
C PHE A 310 -31.46 -4.66 -0.08
N ALA A 311 -31.23 -4.55 1.23
CA ALA A 311 -32.27 -4.63 2.27
C ALA A 311 -33.39 -3.57 2.14
N TYR A 312 -33.10 -2.43 1.52
CA TYR A 312 -34.06 -1.34 1.33
C TYR A 312 -34.58 -1.20 -0.12
N TYR A 313 -34.17 -2.09 -1.03
CA TYR A 313 -34.70 -2.08 -2.39
C TYR A 313 -36.15 -2.59 -2.42
N PRO A 314 -36.96 -2.25 -3.46
CA PRO A 314 -38.36 -2.70 -3.58
C PRO A 314 -38.57 -4.22 -3.50
N HIS A 315 -37.52 -5.00 -3.73
CA HIS A 315 -37.52 -6.47 -3.66
C HIS A 315 -36.31 -6.99 -2.87
N PRO A 316 -36.28 -6.78 -1.55
CA PRO A 316 -35.11 -7.08 -0.72
C PRO A 316 -34.84 -8.59 -0.62
N GLU A 317 -35.84 -9.44 -0.89
CA GLU A 317 -35.74 -10.89 -0.90
C GLU A 317 -34.78 -11.43 -1.97
N PHE A 318 -34.46 -10.66 -3.01
CA PHE A 318 -33.45 -11.05 -3.99
C PHE A 318 -32.01 -10.87 -3.47
N GLY A 319 -31.82 -10.03 -2.46
CA GLY A 319 -30.53 -9.80 -1.82
C GLY A 319 -30.00 -11.06 -1.15
N GLY A 320 -28.75 -11.40 -1.45
CA GLY A 320 -28.07 -12.56 -0.87
C GLY A 320 -28.42 -13.89 -1.54
N ASN A 321 -29.19 -13.92 -2.62
CA ASN A 321 -29.42 -15.15 -3.39
C ASN A 321 -28.40 -15.29 -4.54
N PRO A 322 -27.91 -16.50 -4.82
CA PRO A 322 -27.04 -16.72 -5.97
C PRO A 322 -27.81 -16.56 -7.28
N ARG A 323 -27.12 -16.16 -8.36
CA ARG A 323 -27.73 -16.11 -9.70
C ARG A 323 -28.08 -17.49 -10.22
N GLN A 324 -29.10 -17.55 -11.08
CA GLN A 324 -29.63 -18.79 -11.66
C GLN A 324 -29.39 -18.88 -13.18
N ASN A 325 -28.56 -17.99 -13.71
CA ASN A 325 -28.21 -17.95 -15.12
C ASN A 325 -26.75 -17.50 -15.28
N ASN A 326 -26.16 -17.83 -16.43
CA ASN A 326 -24.86 -17.29 -16.80
C ASN A 326 -24.99 -15.82 -17.19
N VAL A 327 -23.96 -15.04 -16.88
CA VAL A 327 -23.93 -13.60 -17.06
C VAL A 327 -22.66 -13.19 -17.81
N VAL A 328 -22.78 -12.15 -18.62
CA VAL A 328 -21.64 -11.48 -19.24
C VAL A 328 -21.37 -10.21 -18.45
N ILE A 329 -20.16 -10.10 -17.88
CA ILE A 329 -19.78 -8.94 -17.09
C ILE A 329 -19.26 -7.86 -18.03
N SER A 330 -19.97 -6.73 -18.07
CA SER A 330 -19.60 -5.60 -18.94
C SER A 330 -18.18 -5.10 -18.62
N GLY A 331 -17.32 -5.04 -19.64
CA GLY A 331 -15.94 -4.60 -19.51
C GLY A 331 -14.96 -5.63 -18.94
N ALA A 332 -15.43 -6.78 -18.46
CA ALA A 332 -14.54 -7.86 -18.02
C ALA A 332 -13.91 -8.60 -19.20
N LYS A 333 -12.67 -9.05 -19.02
CA LYS A 333 -11.92 -9.87 -19.99
C LYS A 333 -11.92 -11.36 -19.63
N PHE A 334 -12.86 -11.77 -18.78
CA PHE A 334 -13.05 -13.15 -18.33
C PHE A 334 -14.52 -13.52 -18.39
N GLU A 335 -14.79 -14.83 -18.44
CA GLU A 335 -16.13 -15.37 -18.28
C GLU A 335 -16.40 -15.68 -16.81
N ALA A 336 -17.59 -15.31 -16.34
CA ALA A 336 -18.03 -15.70 -15.01
C ALA A 336 -18.18 -17.23 -14.94
N VAL A 337 -17.98 -17.80 -13.74
CA VAL A 337 -18.17 -19.25 -13.49
C VAL A 337 -19.57 -19.69 -13.92
N ASP A 338 -19.78 -20.95 -14.34
CA ASP A 338 -21.14 -21.41 -14.62
C ASP A 338 -22.01 -21.34 -13.34
N TYR A 339 -23.27 -20.91 -13.46
CA TYR A 339 -24.11 -20.75 -12.26
C TYR A 339 -24.31 -22.06 -11.47
N HIS A 340 -24.20 -23.22 -12.11
CA HIS A 340 -24.25 -24.53 -11.42
C HIS A 340 -23.02 -24.78 -10.54
N ASP A 341 -21.89 -24.16 -10.86
CA ASP A 341 -20.60 -24.37 -10.18
C ASP A 341 -20.30 -23.32 -9.11
N ILE A 342 -21.17 -22.31 -8.91
CA ILE A 342 -20.96 -21.24 -7.92
C ILE A 342 -20.62 -21.82 -6.55
N PHE A 343 -21.42 -22.75 -6.03
CA PHE A 343 -21.18 -23.32 -4.70
C PHE A 343 -19.95 -24.23 -4.65
N ASN A 344 -19.63 -24.92 -5.74
CA ASN A 344 -18.43 -25.75 -5.84
C ASN A 344 -17.16 -24.88 -5.77
N GLU A 345 -17.13 -23.78 -6.51
CA GLU A 345 -16.00 -22.83 -6.49
C GLU A 345 -15.92 -22.05 -5.18
N LEU A 346 -17.04 -21.65 -4.60
CA LEU A 346 -17.08 -21.01 -3.28
C LEU A 346 -16.57 -21.96 -2.18
N ALA A 347 -16.89 -23.26 -2.23
CA ALA A 347 -16.37 -24.22 -1.26
C ALA A 347 -14.83 -24.33 -1.32
N LYS A 348 -14.24 -24.28 -2.52
CA LYS A 348 -12.77 -24.25 -2.69
C LYS A 348 -12.17 -22.97 -2.11
N VAL A 349 -12.81 -21.82 -2.34
CA VAL A 349 -12.42 -20.52 -1.77
C VAL A 349 -12.51 -20.55 -0.24
N ASP A 350 -13.60 -21.09 0.31
CA ASP A 350 -13.85 -21.16 1.75
C ASP A 350 -12.79 -21.98 2.51
N LEU A 351 -12.39 -23.12 1.95
CA LEU A 351 -11.30 -23.94 2.51
C LEU A 351 -9.99 -23.16 2.59
N GLU A 352 -9.65 -22.40 1.55
CA GLU A 352 -8.43 -21.59 1.53
C GLU A 352 -8.51 -20.45 2.55
N ILE A 353 -9.64 -19.73 2.61
CA ILE A 353 -9.88 -18.66 3.58
C ILE A 353 -9.70 -19.17 5.01
N LYS A 354 -10.34 -20.30 5.35
CA LYS A 354 -10.23 -20.90 6.69
C LYS A 354 -8.80 -21.30 7.01
N SER A 355 -8.08 -21.88 6.05
CA SER A 355 -6.68 -22.25 6.24
C SER A 355 -5.80 -21.03 6.56
N PHE A 356 -5.87 -19.97 5.76
CA PHE A 356 -5.08 -18.75 5.96
C PHE A 356 -5.48 -18.00 7.24
N PHE A 357 -6.77 -17.94 7.55
CA PHE A 357 -7.26 -17.24 8.73
C PHE A 357 -6.84 -17.93 10.04
N ASN A 358 -6.81 -19.26 10.05
CA ASN A 358 -6.36 -20.02 11.22
C ASN A 358 -4.85 -19.84 11.48
N ASP A 359 -4.05 -19.64 10.43
CA ASP A 359 -2.59 -19.44 10.52
C ASP A 359 -2.16 -17.96 10.41
N LYS A 360 -3.11 -17.02 10.47
CA LYS A 360 -2.85 -15.58 10.25
C LYS A 360 -1.76 -14.99 11.15
N ASP A 361 -1.61 -15.55 12.35
CA ASP A 361 -0.63 -15.10 13.36
C ASP A 361 0.77 -15.70 13.11
N GLY A 362 0.87 -16.77 12.30
CA GLY A 362 2.12 -17.45 11.92
C GLY A 362 2.69 -17.03 10.56
N ILE A 363 1.92 -16.29 9.75
CA ILE A 363 2.32 -15.83 8.42
C ILE A 363 2.66 -14.34 8.41
N ARG A 364 3.45 -13.94 7.41
CA ARG A 364 3.77 -12.52 7.22
C ARG A 364 2.49 -11.75 6.85
N PRO A 365 2.26 -10.55 7.41
CA PRO A 365 1.08 -9.76 7.09
C PRO A 365 0.93 -9.49 5.58
N SER A 366 2.03 -9.23 4.87
CA SER A 366 2.00 -9.04 3.43
C SER A 366 1.45 -10.26 2.67
N ASP A 367 1.81 -11.47 3.10
CA ASP A 367 1.33 -12.73 2.49
C ASP A 367 -0.16 -12.96 2.78
N TYR A 368 -0.62 -12.66 3.99
CA TYR A 368 -2.05 -12.72 4.31
C TYR A 368 -2.85 -11.71 3.48
N ILE A 369 -2.37 -10.48 3.36
CA ILE A 369 -3.01 -9.44 2.54
C ILE A 369 -3.05 -9.88 1.06
N LYS A 370 -1.96 -10.42 0.51
CA LYS A 370 -1.95 -10.98 -0.85
C LYS A 370 -2.98 -12.09 -1.03
N HIS A 371 -3.13 -12.97 -0.04
CA HIS A 371 -4.19 -13.98 -0.06
C HIS A 371 -5.58 -13.33 -0.12
N VAL A 372 -5.88 -12.36 0.76
CA VAL A 372 -7.15 -11.63 0.74
C VAL A 372 -7.41 -10.97 -0.63
N VAL A 373 -6.39 -10.37 -1.25
CA VAL A 373 -6.51 -9.76 -2.58
C VAL A 373 -6.82 -10.79 -3.68
N ARG A 374 -6.20 -11.98 -3.64
CA ARG A 374 -6.53 -13.07 -4.57
C ARG A 374 -7.95 -13.58 -4.35
N ILE A 375 -8.40 -13.71 -3.09
CA ILE A 375 -9.76 -14.13 -2.77
C ILE A 375 -10.78 -13.10 -3.27
N HIS A 376 -10.50 -11.81 -3.06
CA HIS A 376 -11.30 -10.72 -3.60
C HIS A 376 -11.48 -10.84 -5.12
N HIS A 377 -10.38 -11.00 -5.86
CA HIS A 377 -10.40 -11.21 -7.31
C HIS A 377 -11.17 -12.48 -7.71
N ARG A 378 -10.93 -13.61 -7.03
CA ARG A 378 -11.64 -14.87 -7.31
C ARG A 378 -13.15 -14.75 -7.10
N ILE A 379 -13.61 -14.02 -6.08
CA ILE A 379 -15.04 -13.79 -5.88
C ILE A 379 -15.62 -12.93 -7.02
N THR A 380 -14.87 -11.95 -7.53
CA THR A 380 -15.33 -11.18 -8.71
C THR A 380 -15.44 -12.04 -9.98
N VAL A 381 -14.62 -13.08 -10.09
CA VAL A 381 -14.66 -14.06 -11.20
C VAL A 381 -15.79 -15.08 -11.03
N ILE A 382 -16.00 -15.60 -9.81
CA ILE A 382 -17.15 -16.47 -9.50
C ILE A 382 -18.46 -15.74 -9.77
N HIS A 383 -18.50 -14.45 -9.40
CA HIS A 383 -19.63 -13.55 -9.62
C HIS A 383 -20.95 -14.16 -9.13
N PRO A 384 -21.06 -14.51 -7.83
CA PRO A 384 -22.11 -15.40 -7.34
C PRO A 384 -23.51 -14.78 -7.36
N PHE A 385 -23.65 -13.46 -7.30
CA PHE A 385 -24.94 -12.77 -7.20
C PHE A 385 -25.43 -12.25 -8.55
N PRO A 386 -26.74 -12.01 -8.72
CA PRO A 386 -27.26 -11.29 -9.89
C PRO A 386 -26.70 -9.87 -9.98
N GLU A 387 -26.58 -9.19 -8.84
CA GLU A 387 -26.17 -7.78 -8.76
C GLU A 387 -25.28 -7.50 -7.53
N GLY A 388 -24.52 -6.40 -7.59
CA GLY A 388 -23.73 -5.92 -6.46
C GLY A 388 -22.45 -6.72 -6.15
N ASN A 389 -21.97 -7.55 -7.09
CA ASN A 389 -20.78 -8.40 -6.88
C ASN A 389 -19.51 -7.60 -6.55
N GLY A 390 -19.25 -6.49 -7.25
CA GLY A 390 -18.08 -5.63 -6.99
C GLY A 390 -18.09 -5.07 -5.56
N ARG A 391 -19.23 -4.50 -5.16
CA ARG A 391 -19.46 -3.93 -3.80
C ARG A 391 -19.35 -4.99 -2.72
N THR A 392 -19.98 -6.15 -2.94
CA THR A 392 -19.94 -7.28 -2.01
C THR A 392 -18.53 -7.84 -1.87
N ALA A 393 -17.78 -7.99 -2.96
CA ALA A 393 -16.41 -8.49 -2.94
C ALA A 393 -15.44 -7.53 -2.22
N ARG A 394 -15.63 -6.20 -2.36
CA ARG A 394 -14.83 -5.20 -1.64
C ARG A 394 -15.19 -5.15 -0.15
N ALA A 395 -16.47 -5.23 0.19
CA ALA A 395 -16.91 -5.33 1.58
C ALA A 395 -16.43 -6.65 2.25
N PHE A 396 -16.47 -7.77 1.53
CA PHE A 396 -15.97 -9.04 2.04
C PHE A 396 -14.44 -9.04 2.21
N MET A 397 -13.70 -8.36 1.33
CA MET A 397 -12.27 -8.08 1.56
C MET A 397 -12.06 -7.34 2.90
N ASN A 398 -12.90 -6.36 3.22
CA ASN A 398 -12.84 -5.66 4.51
C ASN A 398 -13.22 -6.56 5.69
N VAL A 399 -14.18 -7.49 5.55
CA VAL A 399 -14.44 -8.52 6.58
C VAL A 399 -13.18 -9.33 6.89
N GLN A 400 -12.50 -9.83 5.85
CA GLN A 400 -11.29 -10.66 6.02
C GLN A 400 -10.15 -9.90 6.71
N LEU A 401 -9.99 -8.61 6.40
CA LEU A 401 -8.98 -7.74 7.00
C LEU A 401 -9.31 -7.43 8.46
N VAL A 402 -10.52 -6.93 8.74
CA VAL A 402 -10.93 -6.51 10.09
C VAL A 402 -10.92 -7.69 11.06
N ARG A 403 -11.42 -8.85 10.65
CA ARG A 403 -11.40 -10.06 11.50
C ARG A 403 -9.99 -10.60 11.75
N ALA A 404 -9.02 -10.26 10.91
CA ALA A 404 -7.60 -10.57 11.11
C ALA A 404 -6.85 -9.47 11.87
N GLY A 405 -7.55 -8.43 12.37
CA GLY A 405 -6.92 -7.31 13.06
C GLY A 405 -6.13 -6.38 12.12
N LEU A 406 -6.47 -6.36 10.84
CA LEU A 406 -5.88 -5.48 9.83
C LEU A 406 -6.86 -4.37 9.44
N THR A 407 -6.30 -3.24 9.03
CA THR A 407 -7.09 -2.04 8.70
C THR A 407 -7.96 -2.31 7.46
N PRO A 408 -9.28 -1.99 7.49
CA PRO A 408 -10.11 -2.04 6.31
C PRO A 408 -9.69 -0.97 5.29
N ILE A 409 -10.03 -1.21 4.03
CA ILE A 409 -9.60 -0.38 2.91
C ILE A 409 -10.77 0.17 2.11
N TYR A 410 -10.57 1.35 1.56
CA TYR A 410 -11.48 1.96 0.61
C TYR A 410 -10.67 2.50 -0.58
N ILE A 411 -11.15 2.29 -1.80
CA ILE A 411 -10.48 2.75 -3.02
C ILE A 411 -11.04 4.11 -3.36
N LYS A 412 -10.18 5.11 -3.61
CA LYS A 412 -10.69 6.44 -3.99
C LYS A 412 -11.21 6.44 -5.41
N VAL A 413 -12.22 7.26 -5.70
CA VAL A 413 -12.78 7.37 -7.06
C VAL A 413 -11.71 7.74 -8.09
N GLU A 414 -10.72 8.56 -7.71
CA GLU A 414 -9.59 8.93 -8.58
C GLU A 414 -8.63 7.76 -8.85
N GLU A 415 -8.66 6.72 -8.02
CA GLU A 415 -7.83 5.51 -8.16
C GLU A 415 -8.54 4.39 -8.94
N LYS A 416 -9.83 4.55 -9.27
CA LYS A 416 -10.66 3.53 -9.95
C LYS A 416 -9.96 2.98 -11.19
N GLN A 417 -9.44 3.85 -12.05
CA GLN A 417 -8.79 3.45 -13.30
C GLN A 417 -7.61 2.50 -13.03
N ARG A 418 -6.74 2.86 -12.07
CA ARG A 418 -5.58 2.04 -11.72
C ARG A 418 -5.99 0.69 -11.12
N TYR A 419 -7.03 0.68 -10.29
CA TYR A 419 -7.54 -0.54 -9.68
C TYR A 419 -8.15 -1.50 -10.71
N VAL A 420 -8.96 -0.97 -11.65
CA VAL A 420 -9.56 -1.76 -12.73
C VAL A 420 -8.48 -2.31 -13.67
N GLU A 421 -7.50 -1.50 -14.07
CA GLU A 421 -6.35 -1.96 -14.87
C GLU A 421 -5.60 -3.13 -14.19
N ALA A 422 -5.44 -3.06 -12.87
CA ALA A 422 -4.76 -4.10 -12.10
C ALA A 422 -5.59 -5.40 -12.00
N LEU A 423 -6.92 -5.30 -11.88
CA LEU A 423 -7.82 -6.45 -11.96
C LEU A 423 -7.77 -7.09 -13.34
N GLU A 424 -7.86 -6.29 -14.42
CA GLU A 424 -7.79 -6.79 -15.79
C GLU A 424 -6.47 -7.53 -16.08
N LYS A 425 -5.36 -7.03 -15.54
CA LYS A 425 -4.07 -7.70 -15.67
C LYS A 425 -4.05 -9.04 -14.92
N ALA A 426 -4.61 -9.09 -13.72
CA ALA A 426 -4.77 -10.33 -12.96
C ALA A 426 -5.69 -11.34 -13.69
N ASP A 427 -6.72 -10.86 -14.39
CA ASP A 427 -7.60 -11.70 -15.20
C ASP A 427 -6.85 -12.42 -16.33
N ILE A 428 -6.11 -11.65 -17.14
CA ILE A 428 -5.47 -12.10 -18.38
C ILE A 428 -4.16 -12.84 -18.11
N GLU A 429 -3.29 -12.26 -17.28
CA GLU A 429 -1.90 -12.71 -17.14
C GLU A 429 -1.68 -13.59 -15.90
N LYS A 430 -2.69 -13.68 -15.02
CA LYS A 430 -2.54 -14.27 -13.67
C LYS A 430 -1.41 -13.63 -12.85
N ASN A 431 -1.05 -12.40 -13.20
CA ASN A 431 -0.08 -11.58 -12.48
C ASN A 431 -0.84 -10.58 -11.58
N TYR A 432 -0.60 -10.69 -10.28
CA TYR A 432 -1.29 -9.89 -9.26
C TYR A 432 -0.45 -8.72 -8.73
N ASP A 433 0.79 -8.54 -9.20
CA ASP A 433 1.75 -7.62 -8.58
C ASP A 433 1.24 -6.16 -8.57
N ASP A 434 0.58 -5.73 -9.64
CA ASP A 434 0.01 -4.38 -9.72
C ASP A 434 -1.20 -4.22 -8.79
N LEU A 435 -1.97 -5.29 -8.60
CA LEU A 435 -3.12 -5.29 -7.70
C LEU A 435 -2.66 -5.30 -6.25
N TYR A 436 -1.65 -6.10 -5.90
CA TYR A 436 -1.00 -6.08 -4.59
C TYR A 436 -0.41 -4.70 -4.28
N GLU A 437 0.33 -4.09 -5.21
CA GLU A 437 0.84 -2.72 -5.03
C GLU A 437 -0.31 -1.73 -4.82
N CYS A 438 -1.42 -1.89 -5.55
CA CYS A 438 -2.59 -1.05 -5.38
C CYS A 438 -3.18 -1.15 -3.96
N ILE A 439 -3.38 -2.37 -3.48
CA ILE A 439 -4.00 -2.63 -2.19
C ILE A 439 -3.07 -2.24 -1.03
N PHE A 440 -1.77 -2.52 -1.10
CA PHE A 440 -0.84 -2.08 -0.06
C PHE A 440 -0.80 -0.55 0.10
N ARG A 441 -0.78 0.19 -1.02
CA ARG A 441 -0.81 1.66 -0.97
C ARG A 441 -2.10 2.17 -0.33
N VAL A 442 -3.24 1.60 -0.73
CA VAL A 442 -4.55 1.97 -0.17
C VAL A 442 -4.61 1.64 1.32
N MET A 443 -4.13 0.48 1.73
CA MET A 443 -4.10 0.05 3.13
C MET A 443 -3.30 1.01 4.01
N LEU A 444 -2.10 1.40 3.58
CA LEU A 444 -1.29 2.38 4.34
C LEU A 444 -2.01 3.72 4.46
N ARG A 445 -2.67 4.21 3.41
CA ARG A 445 -3.48 5.43 3.50
C ARG A 445 -4.62 5.27 4.51
N SER A 446 -5.45 4.24 4.34
CA SER A 446 -6.60 4.01 5.19
C SER A 446 -6.16 3.85 6.64
N HIS A 447 -5.06 3.14 6.90
CA HIS A 447 -4.51 2.97 8.24
C HIS A 447 -4.17 4.31 8.91
N VAL A 448 -3.50 5.22 8.20
CA VAL A 448 -3.16 6.55 8.72
C VAL A 448 -4.39 7.42 8.96
N GLU A 449 -5.44 7.24 8.18
CA GLU A 449 -6.69 8.02 8.33
C GLU A 449 -7.55 7.50 9.49
N LEU A 450 -7.61 6.18 9.69
CA LEU A 450 -8.43 5.55 10.72
C LEU A 450 -7.76 5.48 12.10
N SER A 451 -6.43 5.50 12.14
CA SER A 451 -5.64 5.37 13.38
C SER A 451 -5.30 6.72 14.03
N LYS A 452 -5.96 7.81 13.63
CA LYS A 452 -5.79 9.09 14.32
C LYS A 452 -6.41 8.97 15.71
N GLU A 453 -5.60 9.11 16.75
CA GLU A 453 -6.14 9.37 18.08
C GLU A 453 -6.91 10.70 18.02
N PRO A 454 -8.15 10.75 18.51
CA PRO A 454 -8.82 12.04 18.71
C PRO A 454 -7.94 12.87 19.65
N ILE A 455 -7.58 14.08 19.21
CA ILE A 455 -6.85 15.08 20.00
C ILE A 455 -7.69 15.48 21.21
#